data_AF-A0A7D4BD86-F1
#
_entry.id   AF-A0A7D4BD86-F1
#
_cell.length_a   1.000
_cell.length_b   1.000
_cell.length_c   1.000
_cell.angle_alpha   90.00
_cell.angle_beta   90.00
_cell.angle_gamma   90.00
#
_symmetry.space_group_name_H-M   'P 1'
#
loop_
_entity.id
_entity.type
_entity.pdbx_description
1 polymer ?
#
loop_
_entity_poly.entity_id
_entity_poly.type
_entity_poly.pdbx_seq_one_letter_code
_entity_poly.pdbx_strand_id
1 'polypeptide(L)'
;MYRIAFKSILASLGLTLFTFYGFSQSLNTYSPYSRYGIGVLSQPGFSQNRALAGISQAYRSETVINFNNPASYSQRDSMSFLFDFGIETNTSSFNGYDQYLNSQRTSNSAGGIHHIAFSFPISRRIGFSAGVTPYSFVGYKLIRFETDPITLSTIGRIKYTHTGRGGINQAFAGFGISPLKNLSFGFNFLYYFGSLDYNNDIQFPITFTSYSDSYSRTSYQVHDFNFNLGMQYVAYFDKEENTNITLGATYQFGKKLSTTQKWFTTIEGNFVDSLFPHPDYESYIDFPWSINTGIAFTFKDKLTVLGEYYMQDWTKTTPFNSDSPLAKMESIRIGIEYTPNRRDLKKYFNKVNYRLGFYSNKSNLVVAGNQINDFGITFGAGLPLKGKTKVNLSFEIGWRGTNENYLIKENYGALNLSFTFYDYPWFFKRKYN
;
A
#
# COMPACT_ATOMS: atom_id res chain seq x y z
N MET A 1 -32.98 20.01 -11.82
CA MET A 1 -33.06 19.08 -10.66
C MET A 1 -31.80 18.24 -10.45
N TYR A 2 -31.29 17.48 -11.44
CA TYR A 2 -30.13 16.58 -11.25
C TYR A 2 -28.82 17.23 -10.76
N ARG A 3 -28.52 18.47 -11.17
CA ARG A 3 -27.30 19.19 -10.73
C ARG A 3 -27.31 19.59 -9.25
N ILE A 4 -28.48 19.82 -8.67
CA ILE A 4 -28.62 20.21 -7.26
C ILE A 4 -28.50 18.96 -6.40
N ALA A 5 -29.19 17.88 -6.77
CA ALA A 5 -29.08 16.58 -6.10
C ALA A 5 -27.64 16.05 -6.06
N PHE A 6 -26.86 16.21 -7.14
CA PHE A 6 -25.46 15.78 -7.19
C PHE A 6 -24.54 16.59 -6.26
N LYS A 7 -24.75 17.91 -6.15
CA LYS A 7 -24.02 18.76 -5.19
C LYS A 7 -24.39 18.43 -3.75
N SER A 8 -25.66 18.16 -3.48
CA SER A 8 -26.16 17.74 -2.16
C SER A 8 -25.60 16.39 -1.75
N ILE A 9 -25.49 15.43 -2.67
CA ILE A 9 -24.90 14.11 -2.44
C ILE A 9 -23.39 14.20 -2.19
N LEU A 10 -22.65 15.01 -2.97
CA LEU A 10 -21.22 15.25 -2.72
C LEU A 10 -20.98 15.95 -1.38
N ALA A 11 -21.83 16.90 -1.01
CA ALA A 11 -21.77 17.57 0.28
C ALA A 11 -22.11 16.60 1.43
N SER A 12 -23.11 15.72 1.28
CA SER A 12 -23.45 14.73 2.30
C SER A 12 -22.40 13.63 2.43
N LEU A 13 -21.80 13.18 1.32
CA LEU A 13 -20.62 12.28 1.33
C LEU A 13 -19.41 12.96 1.99
N GLY A 14 -19.18 14.24 1.70
CA GLY A 14 -18.12 15.02 2.35
C GLY A 14 -18.33 15.16 3.86
N LEU A 15 -19.56 15.48 4.30
CA LEU A 15 -19.92 15.61 5.71
C LEU A 15 -19.87 14.27 6.47
N THR A 16 -20.32 13.18 5.85
CA THR A 16 -20.22 11.84 6.45
C THR A 16 -18.77 11.37 6.54
N LEU A 17 -17.94 11.62 5.52
CA LEU A 17 -16.50 11.35 5.57
C LEU A 17 -15.81 12.16 6.67
N PHE A 18 -16.19 13.42 6.89
CA PHE A 18 -15.65 14.27 7.96
C PHE A 18 -15.99 13.76 9.37
N THR A 19 -17.18 13.19 9.60
CA THR A 19 -17.55 12.61 10.91
C THR A 19 -16.75 11.36 11.30
N PHE A 20 -16.13 10.65 10.33
CA PHE A 20 -15.25 9.52 10.63
C PHE A 20 -13.83 9.93 11.07
N TYR A 21 -13.41 11.19 10.88
CA TYR A 21 -12.08 11.66 11.26
C TYR A 21 -11.92 11.95 12.77
N GLY A 22 -13.02 11.98 13.55
CA GLY A 22 -12.99 12.36 14.97
C GLY A 22 -12.29 11.37 15.92
N PHE A 23 -11.88 10.19 15.46
CA PHE A 23 -11.29 9.15 16.31
C PHE A 23 -10.06 8.42 15.72
N SER A 24 -9.53 8.87 14.58
CA SER A 24 -8.37 8.18 13.98
C SER A 24 -7.07 8.64 14.65
N GLN A 25 -6.47 7.76 15.46
CA GLN A 25 -5.07 7.88 15.86
C GLN A 25 -4.20 7.85 14.60
N SER A 26 -3.06 8.55 14.59
CA SER A 26 -2.16 8.76 13.43
C SER A 26 -1.46 7.48 12.95
N LEU A 27 -2.24 6.46 12.61
CA LEU A 27 -1.82 5.16 12.15
C LEU A 27 -2.45 4.95 10.78
N ASN A 28 -1.62 4.68 9.77
CA ASN A 28 -2.09 4.35 8.41
C ASN A 28 -2.56 2.90 8.28
N THR A 29 -2.29 2.06 9.30
CA THR A 29 -2.77 0.68 9.39
C THR A 29 -2.95 0.27 10.86
N TYR A 30 -3.73 -0.78 11.09
CA TYR A 30 -3.68 -1.55 12.32
C TYR A 30 -3.73 -3.04 11.92
N SER A 31 -2.67 -3.79 12.20
CA SER A 31 -2.61 -5.24 12.01
C SER A 31 -1.55 -5.84 12.95
N PRO A 32 -1.90 -6.85 13.77
CA PRO A 32 -0.92 -7.59 14.58
C PRO A 32 0.22 -8.19 13.76
N TYR A 33 -0.03 -8.53 12.50
CA TYR A 33 0.99 -9.05 11.58
C TYR A 33 2.01 -8.00 11.13
N SER A 34 1.70 -6.71 11.29
CA SER A 34 2.66 -5.62 11.04
C SER A 34 3.77 -5.51 12.07
N ARG A 35 3.72 -6.33 13.14
CA ARG A 35 4.80 -6.42 14.14
C ARG A 35 6.13 -6.87 13.55
N TYR A 36 6.12 -7.63 12.47
CA TYR A 36 7.31 -8.31 11.96
C TYR A 36 7.95 -7.55 10.80
N GLY A 37 9.28 -7.47 10.82
CA GLY A 37 10.09 -6.82 9.80
C GLY A 37 9.62 -5.39 9.52
N ILE A 38 9.57 -5.03 8.23
CA ILE A 38 9.13 -3.70 7.77
C ILE A 38 7.61 -3.44 7.86
N GLY A 39 6.86 -4.36 8.47
CA GLY A 39 5.42 -4.31 8.58
C GLY A 39 4.67 -4.91 7.39
N VAL A 40 3.41 -4.52 7.22
CA VAL A 40 2.57 -4.99 6.10
C VAL A 40 2.81 -4.11 4.89
N LEU A 41 3.05 -4.72 3.73
CA LEU A 41 3.22 -4.01 2.47
C LEU A 41 1.90 -3.39 2.00
N SER A 42 1.99 -2.18 1.43
CA SER A 42 0.84 -1.53 0.79
C SER A 42 0.45 -2.26 -0.50
N GLN A 43 -0.85 -2.37 -0.77
CA GLN A 43 -1.34 -2.90 -2.03
C GLN A 43 -0.89 -1.98 -3.18
N PRO A 44 -0.31 -2.53 -4.27
CA PRO A 44 0.36 -1.71 -5.28
C PRO A 44 -0.61 -0.91 -6.16
N GLY A 45 -0.10 0.22 -6.64
CA GLY A 45 -0.74 1.08 -7.62
C GLY A 45 -1.75 2.06 -7.03
N PHE A 46 -2.26 2.94 -7.89
CA PHE A 46 -3.25 3.94 -7.49
C PHE A 46 -4.65 3.35 -7.51
N SER A 47 -5.69 4.13 -7.23
CA SER A 47 -7.05 3.61 -7.02
C SER A 47 -7.58 2.77 -8.18
N GLN A 48 -7.16 3.07 -9.42
CA GLN A 48 -7.55 2.31 -10.61
C GLN A 48 -6.92 0.91 -10.58
N ASN A 49 -5.64 0.82 -10.22
CA ASN A 49 -4.94 -0.46 -10.05
C ASN A 49 -5.52 -1.21 -8.86
N ARG A 50 -5.76 -0.54 -7.72
CA ARG A 50 -6.36 -1.16 -6.52
C ARG A 50 -7.73 -1.78 -6.80
N ALA A 51 -8.58 -1.11 -7.60
CA ALA A 51 -9.87 -1.66 -8.00
C ALA A 51 -9.74 -2.90 -8.93
N LEU A 52 -8.56 -3.13 -9.49
CA LEU A 52 -8.16 -4.30 -10.29
C LEU A 52 -7.17 -5.19 -9.51
N ALA A 53 -7.35 -5.31 -8.19
CA ALA A 53 -6.53 -6.14 -7.32
C ALA A 53 -5.04 -5.76 -7.28
N GLY A 54 -4.69 -4.51 -7.61
CA GLY A 54 -3.30 -4.01 -7.66
C GLY A 54 -2.55 -4.35 -8.95
N ILE A 55 -3.24 -4.87 -9.98
CA ILE A 55 -2.62 -5.20 -11.27
C ILE A 55 -2.10 -3.93 -11.94
N SER A 56 -0.87 -3.99 -12.42
CA SER A 56 -0.13 -2.89 -12.98
C SER A 56 0.73 -3.28 -14.17
N GLN A 57 1.24 -4.50 -14.29
CA GLN A 57 2.32 -4.79 -15.24
C GLN A 57 1.91 -4.60 -16.69
N ALA A 58 0.76 -5.15 -17.09
CA ALA A 58 0.21 -4.98 -18.43
C ALA A 58 -0.84 -3.84 -18.51
N TYR A 59 -1.03 -3.06 -17.44
CA TYR A 59 -1.98 -1.96 -17.43
C TYR A 59 -1.37 -0.72 -18.08
N ARG A 60 -1.80 -0.40 -19.30
CA ARG A 60 -1.28 0.71 -20.11
C ARG A 60 -2.41 1.68 -20.46
N SER A 61 -2.30 2.92 -20.00
CA SER A 61 -3.34 3.95 -20.18
C SER A 61 -2.74 5.34 -20.27
N GLU A 62 -3.29 6.18 -21.14
CA GLU A 62 -2.90 7.60 -21.27
C GLU A 62 -3.37 8.43 -20.06
N THR A 63 -4.42 7.97 -19.37
CA THR A 63 -5.15 8.73 -18.35
C THR A 63 -4.89 8.26 -16.92
N VAL A 64 -4.00 7.28 -16.74
CA VAL A 64 -3.68 6.72 -15.43
C VAL A 64 -2.17 6.71 -15.26
N ILE A 65 -1.71 7.21 -14.12
CA ILE A 65 -0.31 7.10 -13.71
C ILE A 65 -0.12 5.71 -13.12
N ASN A 66 0.72 4.89 -13.76
CA ASN A 66 1.05 3.55 -13.30
C ASN A 66 2.54 3.49 -12.99
N PHE A 67 2.90 3.82 -11.75
CA PHE A 67 4.31 3.87 -11.36
C PHE A 67 4.93 2.51 -11.10
N ASN A 68 4.11 1.48 -10.85
CA ASN A 68 4.61 0.13 -10.64
C ASN A 68 5.30 -0.43 -11.88
N ASN A 69 4.87 -0.05 -13.09
CA ASN A 69 5.60 -0.30 -14.34
C ASN A 69 5.94 1.00 -15.08
N PRO A 70 7.19 1.53 -14.96
CA PRO A 70 7.59 2.79 -15.58
C PRO A 70 7.55 2.79 -17.11
N ALA A 71 7.54 1.63 -17.78
CA ALA A 71 7.38 1.58 -19.23
C ALA A 71 6.03 2.15 -19.70
N SER A 72 5.03 2.18 -18.81
CA SER A 72 3.72 2.77 -19.06
C SER A 72 3.77 4.28 -19.29
N TYR A 73 4.80 4.98 -18.78
CA TYR A 73 4.90 6.44 -18.91
C TYR A 73 5.11 6.89 -20.36
N SER A 74 5.61 6.01 -21.23
CA SER A 74 5.74 6.30 -22.66
C SER A 74 4.39 6.50 -23.37
N GLN A 75 3.27 6.14 -22.73
CA GLN A 75 1.90 6.28 -23.28
C GLN A 75 1.29 7.67 -23.02
N ARG A 76 2.05 8.66 -22.52
CA ARG A 76 1.48 9.99 -22.24
C ARG A 76 1.17 10.73 -23.54
N ASP A 77 -0.01 11.35 -23.61
CA ASP A 77 -0.36 12.25 -24.70
C ASP A 77 0.58 13.45 -24.70
N SER A 78 1.12 13.81 -25.88
CA SER A 78 2.20 14.79 -26.07
C SER A 78 1.95 16.20 -25.53
N MET A 79 0.72 16.57 -25.19
CA MET A 79 0.41 17.89 -24.60
C MET A 79 -0.32 17.79 -23.24
N SER A 80 -0.35 16.59 -22.66
CA SER A 80 -1.07 16.34 -21.41
C SER A 80 -0.23 16.60 -20.17
N PHE A 81 -0.87 17.09 -19.12
CA PHE A 81 -0.34 17.05 -17.76
C PHE A 81 -1.32 16.28 -16.89
N LEU A 82 -0.83 15.26 -16.18
CA LEU A 82 -1.60 14.49 -15.24
C LEU A 82 -1.12 14.79 -13.82
N PHE A 83 -2.08 15.02 -12.94
CA PHE A 83 -1.87 15.06 -11.50
C PHE A 83 -2.87 14.10 -10.85
N ASP A 84 -2.40 13.27 -9.93
CA ASP A 84 -3.23 12.33 -9.19
C ASP A 84 -2.97 12.49 -7.69
N PHE A 85 -4.06 12.54 -6.93
CA PHE A 85 -4.05 12.62 -5.48
C PHE A 85 -5.09 11.64 -4.96
N GLY A 86 -4.71 10.84 -3.96
CA GLY A 86 -5.65 9.92 -3.33
C GLY A 86 -5.49 9.82 -1.83
N ILE A 87 -6.60 9.48 -1.20
CA ILE A 87 -6.73 9.18 0.23
C ILE A 87 -7.26 7.76 0.40
N GLU A 88 -6.92 7.16 1.53
CA GLU A 88 -7.34 5.80 1.89
C GLU A 88 -7.82 5.75 3.33
N THR A 89 -8.84 4.93 3.56
CA THR A 89 -9.28 4.52 4.88
C THR A 89 -9.46 3.01 4.91
N ASN A 90 -9.01 2.41 5.99
CA ASN A 90 -8.96 0.98 6.21
C ASN A 90 -9.62 0.67 7.56
N THR A 91 -10.41 -0.39 7.61
CA THR A 91 -10.99 -0.93 8.84
C THR A 91 -10.69 -2.42 8.91
N SER A 92 -10.21 -2.88 10.06
CA SER A 92 -9.84 -4.28 10.29
C SER A 92 -10.51 -4.79 11.55
N SER A 93 -11.10 -5.97 11.47
CA SER A 93 -11.60 -6.77 12.60
C SER A 93 -10.68 -7.96 12.79
N PHE A 94 -10.25 -8.20 14.02
CA PHE A 94 -9.36 -9.29 14.39
C PHE A 94 -10.12 -10.27 15.27
N ASN A 95 -10.01 -11.55 14.94
CA ASN A 95 -10.51 -12.65 15.75
C ASN A 95 -9.31 -13.50 16.17
N GLY A 96 -9.23 -13.85 17.44
CA GLY A 96 -8.15 -14.67 17.97
C GLY A 96 -8.45 -15.08 19.40
N TYR A 97 -7.40 -15.48 20.13
CA TYR A 97 -7.50 -15.91 21.51
C TYR A 97 -6.60 -15.05 22.40
N ASP A 98 -7.03 -14.79 23.63
CA ASP A 98 -6.13 -14.24 24.65
C ASP A 98 -5.23 -15.33 25.23
N GLN A 99 -4.33 -14.92 26.12
CA GLN A 99 -3.40 -15.81 26.83
C GLN A 99 -4.07 -16.89 27.70
N TYR A 100 -5.37 -16.77 27.98
CA TYR A 100 -6.17 -17.74 28.72
C TYR A 100 -7.08 -18.56 27.80
N LEU A 101 -6.83 -18.50 26.48
CA LEU A 101 -7.58 -19.19 25.43
C LEU A 101 -9.04 -18.76 25.30
N ASN A 102 -9.40 -17.57 25.80
CA ASN A 102 -10.72 -17.01 25.53
C ASN A 102 -10.75 -16.32 24.18
N SER A 103 -11.84 -16.51 23.43
CA SER A 103 -12.06 -15.84 22.16
C SER A 103 -12.14 -14.32 22.36
N GLN A 104 -11.36 -13.59 21.56
CA GLN A 104 -11.33 -12.13 21.56
C GLN A 104 -11.64 -11.59 20.18
N ARG A 105 -12.40 -10.50 20.14
CA ARG A 105 -12.67 -9.74 18.93
C ARG A 105 -12.41 -8.26 19.17
N THR A 106 -11.63 -7.66 18.28
CA THR A 106 -11.36 -6.22 18.31
C THR A 106 -11.42 -5.66 16.89
N SER A 107 -11.68 -4.36 16.77
CA SER A 107 -11.74 -3.67 15.49
C SER A 107 -11.04 -2.33 15.57
N ASN A 108 -10.30 -1.99 14.54
CA ASN A 108 -9.60 -0.71 14.44
C ASN A 108 -9.76 -0.12 13.04
N SER A 109 -9.68 1.20 12.96
CA SER A 109 -9.73 1.93 11.70
C SER A 109 -8.56 2.90 11.61
N ALA A 110 -8.04 3.04 10.40
CA ALA A 110 -6.87 3.82 10.05
C ALA A 110 -7.14 4.57 8.75
N GLY A 111 -6.52 5.72 8.55
CA GLY A 111 -6.67 6.46 7.30
C GLY A 111 -5.57 7.49 7.09
N GLY A 112 -5.36 7.87 5.83
CA GLY A 112 -4.31 8.79 5.47
C GLY A 112 -4.22 9.09 3.99
N ILE A 113 -3.16 9.80 3.62
CA ILE A 113 -2.83 10.08 2.23
C ILE A 113 -2.31 8.78 1.60
N HIS A 114 -2.92 8.37 0.49
CA HIS A 114 -2.50 7.20 -0.27
C HIS A 114 -1.38 7.53 -1.25
N HIS A 115 -1.49 8.66 -1.96
CA HIS A 115 -0.47 9.10 -2.90
C HIS A 115 -0.66 10.54 -3.35
N ILE A 116 0.44 11.12 -3.81
CA ILE A 116 0.47 12.34 -4.63
C ILE A 116 1.43 12.07 -5.77
N ALA A 117 0.99 12.26 -7.01
CA ALA A 117 1.83 12.01 -8.18
C ALA A 117 1.47 12.91 -9.35
N PHE A 118 2.43 13.09 -10.25
CA PHE A 118 2.22 13.76 -11.52
C PHE A 118 2.96 13.04 -12.65
N SER A 119 2.51 13.29 -13.88
CA SER A 119 3.11 12.72 -15.08
C SER A 119 2.87 13.62 -16.28
N PHE A 120 3.89 13.77 -17.12
CA PHE A 120 3.81 14.56 -18.35
C PHE A 120 4.76 13.99 -19.42
N PRO A 121 4.51 14.24 -20.71
CA PRO A 121 5.41 13.87 -21.79
C PRO A 121 6.62 14.82 -21.81
N ILE A 122 7.81 14.28 -22.02
CA ILE A 122 9.00 15.06 -22.38
C ILE A 122 9.11 15.16 -23.91
N SER A 123 8.75 14.08 -24.60
CA SER A 123 8.67 14.03 -26.06
C SER A 123 7.54 13.11 -26.48
N ARG A 124 7.29 12.97 -27.80
CA ARG A 124 6.27 12.06 -28.33
C ARG A 124 6.45 10.59 -27.92
N ARG A 125 7.65 10.19 -27.51
CA ARG A 125 7.99 8.80 -27.15
C ARG A 125 8.52 8.66 -25.74
N ILE A 126 8.71 9.77 -25.01
CA ILE A 126 9.29 9.78 -23.66
C ILE A 126 8.30 10.47 -22.73
N GLY A 127 7.89 9.77 -21.67
CA GLY A 127 7.13 10.35 -20.58
C GLY A 127 7.87 10.27 -19.26
N PHE A 128 7.54 11.19 -18.38
CA PHE A 128 8.07 11.29 -17.04
C PHE A 128 6.93 11.13 -16.02
N SER A 129 7.25 10.59 -14.85
CA SER A 129 6.37 10.64 -13.70
C SER A 129 7.18 10.74 -12.42
N ALA A 130 6.63 11.43 -11.43
CA ALA A 130 7.15 11.44 -10.08
C ALA A 130 6.01 11.53 -9.06
N GLY A 131 6.28 11.10 -7.84
CA GLY A 131 5.30 11.13 -6.77
C GLY A 131 5.79 10.51 -5.48
N VAL A 132 4.91 10.48 -4.49
CA VAL A 132 5.13 9.88 -3.18
C VAL A 132 3.94 8.98 -2.86
N THR A 133 4.22 7.79 -2.33
CA THR A 133 3.21 6.83 -1.88
C THR A 133 3.78 6.02 -0.71
N PRO A 134 2.96 5.54 0.23
CA PRO A 134 3.41 4.59 1.23
C PRO A 134 3.87 3.28 0.59
N TYR A 135 4.88 2.65 1.17
CA TYR A 135 5.41 1.36 0.76
C TYR A 135 5.02 0.25 1.75
N SER A 136 5.21 0.51 3.05
CA SER A 136 4.83 -0.41 4.12
C SER A 136 4.32 0.32 5.35
N PHE A 137 3.59 -0.39 6.20
CA PHE A 137 2.98 0.16 7.40
C PHE A 137 3.23 -0.73 8.62
N VAL A 138 3.56 -0.08 9.75
CA VAL A 138 3.58 -0.70 11.08
C VAL A 138 2.53 -0.04 11.94
N GLY A 139 1.65 -0.85 12.52
CA GLY A 139 0.56 -0.38 13.36
C GLY A 139 -0.03 -1.52 14.15
N TYR A 140 0.28 -1.61 15.43
CA TYR A 140 -0.32 -2.60 16.32
C TYR A 140 -0.23 -2.16 17.79
N LYS A 141 -1.12 -2.70 18.61
CA LYS A 141 -1.02 -2.67 20.07
C LYS A 141 -1.43 -4.04 20.61
N LEU A 142 -0.50 -4.73 21.25
CA LEU A 142 -0.69 -6.02 21.89
C LEU A 142 -0.49 -5.85 23.39
N ILE A 143 -1.43 -6.38 24.17
CA ILE A 143 -1.37 -6.36 25.63
C ILE A 143 -1.36 -7.82 26.10
N ARG A 144 -0.40 -8.17 26.94
CA ARG A 144 -0.31 -9.46 27.61
C ARG A 144 -0.05 -9.23 29.10
N PHE A 145 -0.55 -10.10 29.95
CA PHE A 145 -0.22 -10.18 31.36
C PHE A 145 0.73 -11.35 31.63
N GLU A 146 1.54 -11.23 32.67
CA GLU A 146 2.37 -12.35 33.12
C GLU A 146 1.51 -13.58 33.46
N THR A 147 2.04 -14.76 33.14
CA THR A 147 1.37 -16.05 33.34
C THR A 147 2.21 -17.03 34.16
N ASP A 148 3.50 -16.78 34.31
CA ASP A 148 4.37 -17.64 35.11
C ASP A 148 3.96 -17.64 36.60
N PRO A 149 3.60 -18.79 37.20
CA PRO A 149 3.11 -18.86 38.57
C PRO A 149 4.11 -18.36 39.62
N ILE A 150 5.41 -18.56 39.37
CA ILE A 150 6.48 -18.12 40.29
C ILE A 150 6.57 -16.59 40.27
N THR A 151 6.61 -16.00 39.08
CA THR A 151 6.64 -14.54 38.91
C THR A 151 5.37 -13.88 39.45
N LEU A 152 4.20 -14.48 39.19
CA LEU A 152 2.91 -13.99 39.69
C LEU A 152 2.81 -14.04 41.22
N SER A 153 3.31 -15.10 41.86
CA SER A 153 3.30 -15.21 43.32
C SER A 153 4.31 -14.27 44.00
N THR A 154 5.37 -13.88 43.29
CA THR A 154 6.43 -13.02 43.84
C THR A 154 6.19 -11.53 43.59
N ILE A 155 5.77 -11.15 42.38
CA ILE A 155 5.69 -9.76 41.91
C ILE A 155 4.24 -9.32 41.66
N GLY A 156 3.34 -10.29 41.38
CA GLY A 156 1.95 -10.03 41.03
C GLY A 156 1.71 -9.85 39.53
N ARG A 157 0.56 -9.25 39.18
CA ARG A 157 0.09 -9.15 37.78
C ARG A 157 0.83 -8.07 37.00
N ILE A 158 1.96 -8.44 36.39
CA ILE A 158 2.72 -7.58 35.47
C ILE A 158 1.96 -7.47 34.15
N LYS A 159 1.92 -6.27 33.55
CA LYS A 159 1.32 -6.00 32.26
C LYS A 159 2.39 -5.58 31.25
N TYR A 160 2.44 -6.28 30.13
CA TYR A 160 3.30 -5.98 28.99
C TYR A 160 2.46 -5.36 27.88
N THR A 161 2.85 -4.17 27.43
CA THR A 161 2.23 -3.49 26.28
C THR A 161 3.25 -3.32 25.18
N HIS A 162 3.04 -4.01 24.06
CA HIS A 162 3.85 -3.87 22.85
C HIS A 162 3.10 -2.99 21.85
N THR A 163 3.69 -1.88 21.43
CA THR A 163 3.12 -1.01 20.40
C THR A 163 4.10 -0.84 19.25
N GLY A 164 3.57 -0.86 18.03
CA GLY A 164 4.31 -0.52 16.84
C GLY A 164 3.58 0.57 16.07
N ARG A 165 4.35 1.53 15.54
CA ARG A 165 3.81 2.60 14.68
C ARG A 165 4.83 3.04 13.62
N GLY A 166 4.31 3.61 12.55
CA GLY A 166 5.10 4.20 11.47
C GLY A 166 4.97 3.44 10.16
N GLY A 167 6.01 3.48 9.35
CA GLY A 167 6.00 2.88 8.03
C GLY A 167 7.09 3.46 7.14
N ILE A 168 7.30 2.80 6.00
CA ILE A 168 8.21 3.26 4.96
C ILE A 168 7.36 3.91 3.87
N ASN A 169 7.70 5.13 3.49
CA ASN A 169 7.20 5.78 2.28
C ASN A 169 8.22 5.63 1.16
N GLN A 170 7.73 5.68 -0.07
CA GLN A 170 8.57 5.75 -1.26
C GLN A 170 8.26 7.02 -2.05
N ALA A 171 9.29 7.82 -2.30
CA ALA A 171 9.27 8.80 -3.38
C ALA A 171 9.79 8.12 -4.64
N PHE A 172 9.16 8.38 -5.78
CA PHE A 172 9.62 7.87 -7.05
C PHE A 172 9.76 9.00 -8.07
N ALA A 173 10.71 8.84 -8.98
CA ALA A 173 10.82 9.63 -10.19
C ALA A 173 11.36 8.73 -11.30
N GLY A 174 10.80 8.82 -12.50
CA GLY A 174 11.23 7.95 -13.57
C GLY A 174 10.71 8.31 -14.95
N PHE A 175 11.24 7.56 -15.91
CA PHE A 175 11.06 7.79 -17.33
C PHE A 175 10.59 6.52 -18.01
N GLY A 176 9.71 6.66 -18.99
CA GLY A 176 9.31 5.60 -19.90
C GLY A 176 9.55 6.04 -21.33
N ILE A 177 10.19 5.18 -22.13
CA ILE A 177 10.52 5.42 -23.53
C ILE A 177 9.94 4.31 -24.42
N SER A 178 9.40 4.68 -25.59
CA SER A 178 8.99 3.73 -26.63
C SER A 178 9.91 3.86 -27.86
N PRO A 179 11.08 3.20 -27.87
CA PRO A 179 12.06 3.34 -28.95
C PRO A 179 11.56 2.71 -30.26
N LEU A 180 10.92 1.55 -30.15
CA LEU A 180 10.30 0.82 -31.25
C LEU A 180 8.78 0.91 -31.13
N LYS A 181 8.07 0.76 -32.26
CA LYS A 181 6.60 0.65 -32.21
C LYS A 181 6.24 -0.52 -31.30
N ASN A 182 5.25 -0.29 -30.43
CA ASN A 182 4.67 -1.28 -29.51
C ASN A 182 5.57 -1.77 -28.37
N LEU A 183 6.86 -1.48 -28.37
CA LEU A 183 7.78 -1.83 -27.30
C LEU A 183 8.12 -0.59 -26.48
N SER A 184 8.01 -0.73 -25.17
CA SER A 184 8.29 0.34 -24.21
C SER A 184 9.20 -0.19 -23.11
N PHE A 185 10.13 0.65 -22.70
CA PHE A 185 10.99 0.42 -21.54
C PHE A 185 10.81 1.57 -20.57
N GLY A 186 11.13 1.34 -19.31
CA GLY A 186 11.14 2.40 -18.33
C GLY A 186 12.01 2.08 -17.14
N PHE A 187 12.27 3.13 -16.38
CA PHE A 187 13.10 3.06 -15.19
C PHE A 187 12.58 4.05 -14.15
N ASN A 188 12.53 3.60 -12.90
CA ASN A 188 12.23 4.43 -11.73
C ASN A 188 13.43 4.46 -10.79
N PHE A 189 13.76 5.66 -10.36
CA PHE A 189 14.48 5.93 -9.14
C PHE A 189 13.49 5.93 -7.97
N LEU A 190 13.80 5.17 -6.92
CA LEU A 190 12.98 5.05 -5.72
C LEU A 190 13.79 5.55 -4.54
N TYR A 191 13.21 6.35 -3.66
CA TYR A 191 13.79 6.75 -2.39
C TYR A 191 12.86 6.30 -1.26
N TYR A 192 13.33 5.38 -0.45
CA TYR A 192 12.63 4.88 0.73
C TYR A 192 12.97 5.73 1.93
N PHE A 193 11.95 6.25 2.59
CA PHE A 193 12.11 7.09 3.77
C PHE A 193 10.99 6.85 4.79
N GLY A 194 11.34 6.88 6.07
CA GLY A 194 10.37 6.74 7.15
C GLY A 194 10.99 6.12 8.39
N SER A 195 10.17 5.89 9.40
CA SER A 195 10.61 5.27 10.65
C SER A 195 9.67 4.15 11.05
N LEU A 196 10.24 3.09 11.58
CA LEU A 196 9.53 1.97 12.19
C LEU A 196 9.81 2.00 13.69
N ASP A 197 8.82 2.41 14.48
CA ASP A 197 8.94 2.50 15.93
C ASP A 197 8.31 1.29 16.61
N TYR A 198 9.07 0.65 17.48
CA TYR A 198 8.63 -0.46 18.32
C TYR A 198 8.86 -0.08 19.78
N ASN A 199 7.77 0.04 20.53
CA ASN A 199 7.82 0.34 21.95
C ASN A 199 7.39 -0.86 22.77
N ASN A 200 8.09 -1.11 23.87
CA ASN A 200 7.72 -2.09 24.88
C ASN A 200 7.59 -1.37 26.22
N ASP A 201 6.43 -1.51 26.82
CA ASP A 201 6.07 -0.95 28.11
C ASP A 201 5.80 -2.13 29.06
N ILE A 202 6.42 -2.07 30.25
CA ILE A 202 6.26 -3.04 31.32
C ILE A 202 5.74 -2.29 32.54
N GLN A 203 4.53 -2.67 32.98
CA GLN A 203 3.87 -2.07 34.15
C GLN A 203 3.80 -3.10 35.27
N PHE A 204 4.35 -2.73 36.42
CA PHE A 204 4.32 -3.53 37.65
C PHE A 204 3.09 -3.17 38.52
N PRO A 205 2.64 -4.08 39.38
CA PRO A 205 1.55 -3.76 40.32
C PRO A 205 1.96 -2.67 41.32
N ILE A 206 1.07 -1.69 41.53
CA ILE A 206 1.25 -0.55 42.45
C ILE A 206 1.63 -0.98 43.88
N THR A 207 1.26 -2.20 44.27
CA THR A 207 1.55 -2.77 45.61
C THR A 207 3.01 -3.15 45.84
N PHE A 208 3.86 -3.16 44.80
CA PHE A 208 5.29 -3.51 44.92
C PHE A 208 6.19 -2.30 44.59
N THR A 209 6.71 -1.64 45.63
CA THR A 209 7.56 -0.45 45.49
C THR A 209 9.02 -0.75 45.09
N SER A 210 9.43 -2.03 45.07
CA SER A 210 10.78 -2.46 44.69
C SER A 210 11.00 -2.56 43.19
N TYR A 211 9.93 -2.51 42.39
CA TYR A 211 9.98 -2.52 40.93
C TYR A 211 9.50 -1.19 40.38
N SER A 212 10.02 -0.81 39.23
CA SER A 212 9.69 0.44 38.54
C SER A 212 9.23 0.12 37.14
N ASP A 213 8.22 0.83 36.68
CA ASP A 213 7.73 0.69 35.32
C ASP A 213 8.86 1.00 34.34
N SER A 214 8.86 0.32 33.20
CA SER A 214 9.89 0.54 32.20
C SER A 214 9.28 0.71 30.83
N TYR A 215 9.87 1.63 30.08
CA TYR A 215 9.53 1.92 28.72
C TYR A 215 10.78 1.82 27.87
N SER A 216 10.74 1.04 26.80
CA SER A 216 11.80 0.96 25.81
C SER A 216 11.26 1.29 24.42
N ARG A 217 12.04 1.99 23.62
CA ARG A 217 11.71 2.28 22.22
C ARG A 217 12.89 1.99 21.32
N THR A 218 12.66 1.17 20.31
CA THR A 218 13.57 0.96 19.19
C THR A 218 12.98 1.58 17.93
N SER A 219 13.73 2.43 17.25
CA SER A 219 13.34 3.10 16.01
C SER A 219 14.31 2.74 14.90
N TYR A 220 13.79 2.20 13.79
CA TYR A 220 14.56 1.98 12.57
C TYR A 220 14.22 3.06 11.57
N GLN A 221 15.15 3.98 11.31
CA GLN A 221 14.99 5.06 10.35
C GLN A 221 15.54 4.62 9.01
N VAL A 222 14.67 4.45 8.02
CA VAL A 222 15.05 4.04 6.67
C VAL A 222 15.28 5.28 5.83
N HIS A 223 16.39 5.33 5.09
CA HIS A 223 16.74 6.42 4.18
C HIS A 223 17.67 5.90 3.08
N ASP A 224 17.11 5.32 2.03
CA ASP A 224 17.97 4.77 0.97
C ASP A 224 17.27 4.67 -0.38
N PHE A 225 18.05 4.63 -1.44
CA PHE A 225 17.59 4.59 -2.82
C PHE A 225 17.48 3.17 -3.36
N ASN A 226 16.57 2.93 -4.29
CA ASN A 226 16.52 1.69 -5.06
C ASN A 226 16.09 2.00 -6.50
N PHE A 227 16.09 0.98 -7.35
CA PHE A 227 15.82 1.10 -8.77
C PHE A 227 14.85 0.02 -9.22
N ASN A 228 13.94 0.40 -10.11
CA ASN A 228 12.99 -0.51 -10.73
C ASN A 228 13.01 -0.33 -12.25
N LEU A 229 13.19 -1.42 -12.98
CA LEU A 229 13.14 -1.47 -14.43
C LEU A 229 11.80 -2.03 -14.88
N GLY A 230 11.24 -1.47 -15.95
CA GLY A 230 9.98 -1.90 -16.53
C GLY A 230 10.06 -2.09 -18.03
N MET A 231 9.27 -3.03 -18.54
CA MET A 231 9.06 -3.26 -19.96
C MET A 231 7.57 -3.50 -20.23
N GLN A 232 7.09 -3.06 -21.39
CA GLN A 232 5.78 -3.39 -21.93
C GLN A 232 5.85 -3.63 -23.44
N TYR A 233 5.10 -4.63 -23.93
CA TYR A 233 4.94 -4.92 -25.35
C TYR A 233 3.46 -5.05 -25.71
N VAL A 234 3.02 -4.39 -26.78
CA VAL A 234 1.62 -4.38 -27.23
C VAL A 234 1.46 -5.02 -28.61
N ALA A 235 0.86 -6.21 -28.69
CA ALA A 235 0.51 -6.86 -29.94
C ALA A 235 -0.92 -6.52 -30.33
N TYR A 236 -1.11 -5.82 -31.45
CA TYR A 236 -2.43 -5.51 -32.00
C TYR A 236 -2.87 -6.62 -32.97
N PHE A 237 -4.06 -7.17 -32.74
CA PHE A 237 -4.75 -8.04 -33.68
C PHE A 237 -5.61 -7.24 -34.66
N ASP A 238 -6.27 -6.21 -34.14
CA ASP A 238 -7.07 -5.26 -34.91
C ASP A 238 -6.74 -3.85 -34.42
N LYS A 239 -6.22 -3.01 -35.31
CA LYS A 239 -5.88 -1.62 -35.00
C LYS A 239 -7.08 -0.68 -35.06
N GLU A 240 -8.06 -0.97 -35.91
CA GLU A 240 -9.26 -0.13 -36.06
C GLU A 240 -10.15 -0.26 -34.83
N GLU A 241 -10.31 -1.50 -34.37
CA GLU A 241 -11.07 -1.82 -33.16
C GLU A 241 -10.18 -1.88 -31.92
N ASN A 242 -8.91 -1.45 -31.98
CA ASN A 242 -7.99 -1.42 -30.82
C ASN A 242 -7.94 -2.74 -30.00
N THR A 243 -8.06 -3.89 -30.66
CA THR A 243 -8.02 -5.20 -30.01
C THR A 243 -6.59 -5.68 -29.93
N ASN A 244 -6.10 -5.91 -28.71
CA ASN A 244 -4.68 -6.14 -28.47
C ASN A 244 -4.41 -7.04 -27.25
N ILE A 245 -3.20 -7.60 -27.22
CA ILE A 245 -2.57 -8.16 -26.03
C ILE A 245 -1.44 -7.24 -25.60
N THR A 246 -1.40 -6.93 -24.31
CA THR A 246 -0.26 -6.26 -23.68
C THR A 246 0.44 -7.24 -22.76
N LEU A 247 1.75 -7.37 -22.91
CA LEU A 247 2.64 -8.05 -21.96
C LEU A 247 3.40 -6.99 -21.19
N GLY A 248 3.62 -7.21 -19.90
CA GLY A 248 4.41 -6.32 -19.07
C GLY A 248 5.22 -7.08 -18.04
N ALA A 249 6.40 -6.55 -17.73
CA ALA A 249 7.24 -7.08 -16.68
C ALA A 249 8.04 -5.97 -16.01
N THR A 250 8.32 -6.13 -14.72
CA THR A 250 9.25 -5.29 -13.98
C THR A 250 10.23 -6.13 -13.16
N TYR A 251 11.40 -5.55 -12.93
CA TYR A 251 12.44 -6.12 -12.09
C TYR A 251 12.95 -5.03 -11.14
N GLN A 252 12.89 -5.31 -9.85
CA GLN A 252 13.46 -4.45 -8.81
C GLN A 252 14.71 -5.11 -8.23
N PHE A 253 15.78 -4.34 -8.13
CA PHE A 253 17.05 -4.83 -7.61
C PHE A 253 16.98 -5.10 -6.10
N GLY A 254 17.61 -6.20 -5.70
CA GLY A 254 17.87 -6.48 -4.28
C GLY A 254 19.10 -5.72 -3.82
N LYS A 255 19.05 -5.16 -2.61
CA LYS A 255 20.16 -4.44 -1.98
C LYS A 255 20.01 -4.40 -0.47
N LYS A 256 21.09 -4.08 0.23
CA LYS A 256 21.04 -3.67 1.63
C LYS A 256 20.54 -2.23 1.69
N LEU A 257 19.39 -1.99 2.31
CA LEU A 257 18.88 -0.66 2.57
C LEU A 257 19.51 -0.11 3.84
N SER A 258 20.17 1.04 3.76
CA SER A 258 20.73 1.74 4.92
C SER A 258 19.64 2.15 5.91
N THR A 259 19.92 1.93 7.18
CA THR A 259 19.04 2.32 8.28
C THR A 259 19.83 2.85 9.46
N THR A 260 19.28 3.84 10.16
CA THR A 260 19.84 4.27 11.44
C THR A 260 18.95 3.73 12.56
N GLN A 261 19.51 2.89 13.42
CA GLN A 261 18.82 2.34 14.58
C GLN A 261 19.03 3.26 15.78
N LYS A 262 17.92 3.72 16.36
CA LYS A 262 17.91 4.49 17.61
C LYS A 262 17.23 3.69 18.70
N TRP A 263 17.81 3.65 19.88
CA TRP A 263 17.23 2.92 21.01
C TRP A 263 17.42 3.69 22.32
N PHE A 264 16.36 3.73 23.12
CA PHE A 264 16.44 4.19 24.49
C PHE A 264 15.53 3.36 25.40
N THR A 265 15.89 3.35 26.67
CA THR A 265 15.02 2.88 27.75
C THR A 265 14.89 3.94 28.82
N THR A 266 13.69 4.03 29.37
CA THR A 266 13.30 4.87 30.49
C THR A 266 12.80 3.96 31.60
N ILE A 267 13.25 4.21 32.83
CA ILE A 267 12.75 3.53 34.02
C ILE A 267 12.03 4.60 34.84
N GLU A 268 10.71 4.45 34.99
CA GLU A 268 9.87 5.35 35.76
C GLU A 268 9.82 4.85 37.22
N GLY A 269 10.77 5.31 38.03
CA GLY A 269 10.73 5.12 39.48
C GLY A 269 9.82 6.13 40.16
N ASN A 270 9.31 5.80 41.37
CA ASN A 270 8.45 6.70 42.15
C ASN A 270 9.05 8.09 42.44
N PHE A 271 10.37 8.28 42.28
CA PHE A 271 11.07 9.54 42.56
C PHE A 271 12.25 9.90 41.62
N VAL A 272 12.61 9.04 40.65
CA VAL A 272 13.75 9.28 39.73
C VAL A 272 13.41 8.71 38.34
N ASP A 273 13.49 9.55 37.33
CA ASP A 273 13.45 9.16 35.91
C ASP A 273 14.89 8.96 35.42
N SER A 274 15.22 7.75 34.94
CA SER A 274 16.52 7.44 34.34
C SER A 274 16.37 7.10 32.87
N LEU A 275 16.90 7.97 32.00
CA LEU A 275 17.01 7.73 30.56
C LEU A 275 18.38 7.12 30.23
N PHE A 276 18.38 5.96 29.59
CA PHE A 276 19.60 5.34 29.05
C PHE A 276 19.55 5.39 27.52
N PRO A 277 20.03 6.49 26.89
CA PRO A 277 20.16 6.55 25.44
C PRO A 277 21.34 5.69 25.00
N HIS A 278 21.15 4.87 23.96
CA HIS A 278 22.27 4.23 23.27
C HIS A 278 22.70 5.10 22.08
N PRO A 279 24.01 5.09 21.72
CA PRO A 279 24.48 5.73 20.50
C PRO A 279 23.71 5.20 19.28
N ASP A 280 23.41 6.10 18.35
CA ASP A 280 22.85 5.71 17.06
C ASP A 280 23.78 4.69 16.37
N TYR A 281 23.22 3.58 15.91
CA TYR A 281 23.97 2.53 15.21
C TYR A 281 23.50 2.44 13.75
N GLU A 282 24.46 2.51 12.83
CA GLU A 282 24.21 2.27 11.41
C GLU A 282 23.98 0.78 11.18
N SER A 283 22.81 0.45 10.63
CA SER A 283 22.35 -0.90 10.37
C SER A 283 21.81 -1.01 8.94
N TYR A 284 21.42 -2.20 8.52
CA TYR A 284 20.81 -2.40 7.20
C TYR A 284 19.68 -3.41 7.23
N ILE A 285 18.75 -3.25 6.27
CA ILE A 285 17.72 -4.23 5.97
C ILE A 285 18.08 -4.91 4.66
N ASP A 286 18.24 -6.24 4.66
CA ASP A 286 18.45 -7.01 3.44
C ASP A 286 17.16 -7.03 2.62
N PHE A 287 17.09 -6.17 1.60
CA PHE A 287 15.93 -6.02 0.75
C PHE A 287 16.10 -6.91 -0.49
N PRO A 288 15.29 -7.96 -0.66
CA PRO A 288 15.45 -8.90 -1.76
C PRO A 288 14.95 -8.31 -3.09
N TRP A 289 15.49 -8.84 -4.18
CA TRP A 289 15.02 -8.53 -5.52
C TRP A 289 13.58 -9.02 -5.71
N SER A 290 12.84 -8.38 -6.60
CA SER A 290 11.49 -8.80 -6.97
C SER A 290 11.31 -8.82 -8.48
N ILE A 291 10.42 -9.70 -8.93
CA ILE A 291 9.98 -9.77 -10.32
C ILE A 291 8.46 -9.73 -10.34
N ASN A 292 7.91 -8.94 -11.26
CA ASN A 292 6.48 -8.87 -11.50
C ASN A 292 6.23 -9.03 -13.00
N THR A 293 5.26 -9.85 -13.37
CA THR A 293 4.91 -10.12 -14.76
C THR A 293 3.40 -10.10 -14.93
N GLY A 294 2.91 -9.61 -16.05
CA GLY A 294 1.49 -9.59 -16.32
C GLY A 294 1.12 -9.57 -17.80
N ILE A 295 -0.14 -9.91 -18.04
CA ILE A 295 -0.77 -9.96 -19.35
C ILE A 295 -2.12 -9.25 -19.28
N ALA A 296 -2.47 -8.54 -20.35
CA ALA A 296 -3.78 -7.94 -20.52
C ALA A 296 -4.29 -8.22 -21.93
N PHE A 297 -5.55 -8.62 -22.04
CA PHE A 297 -6.27 -8.71 -23.30
C PHE A 297 -7.31 -7.59 -23.34
N THR A 298 -7.18 -6.67 -24.31
CA THR A 298 -8.11 -5.57 -24.51
C THR A 298 -8.94 -5.82 -25.77
N PHE A 299 -10.26 -5.84 -25.63
CA PHE A 299 -11.20 -5.98 -26.73
C PHE A 299 -11.97 -4.67 -26.95
N LYS A 300 -11.87 -4.12 -28.16
CA LYS A 300 -12.65 -2.95 -28.61
C LYS A 300 -12.52 -1.70 -27.75
N ASP A 301 -11.39 -1.53 -27.03
CA ASP A 301 -11.20 -0.47 -26.01
C ASP A 301 -12.30 -0.43 -24.92
N LYS A 302 -13.09 -1.51 -24.80
CA LYS A 302 -14.27 -1.60 -23.93
C LYS A 302 -14.03 -2.56 -22.78
N LEU A 303 -13.50 -3.74 -23.08
CA LEU A 303 -13.28 -4.80 -22.10
C LEU A 303 -11.79 -5.11 -22.03
N THR A 304 -11.23 -5.08 -20.83
CA THR A 304 -9.85 -5.48 -20.57
C THR A 304 -9.84 -6.54 -19.50
N VAL A 305 -9.28 -7.72 -19.79
CA VAL A 305 -9.04 -8.78 -18.81
C VAL A 305 -7.55 -8.84 -18.53
N LEU A 306 -7.16 -8.87 -17.26
CA LEU A 306 -5.77 -8.81 -16.82
C LEU A 306 -5.42 -9.93 -15.84
N GLY A 307 -4.18 -10.39 -15.92
CA GLY A 307 -3.57 -11.31 -14.96
C GLY A 307 -2.15 -10.86 -14.62
N GLU A 308 -1.73 -11.08 -13.38
CA GLU A 308 -0.41 -10.69 -12.87
C GLU A 308 0.12 -11.70 -11.86
N TYR A 309 1.43 -11.96 -11.92
CA TYR A 309 2.18 -12.77 -10.96
C TYR A 309 3.39 -11.98 -10.45
N TYR A 310 3.48 -11.89 -9.12
CA TYR A 310 4.55 -11.23 -8.38
C TYR A 310 5.29 -12.23 -7.51
N MET A 311 6.62 -12.09 -7.43
CA MET A 311 7.48 -12.87 -6.55
C MET A 311 8.59 -12.01 -5.96
N GLN A 312 8.86 -12.21 -4.66
CA GLN A 312 9.99 -11.61 -3.95
C GLN A 312 10.50 -12.58 -2.88
N ASP A 313 11.80 -12.89 -2.91
CA ASP A 313 12.36 -13.97 -2.08
C ASP A 313 13.05 -13.44 -0.81
N TRP A 314 12.32 -13.44 0.31
CA TRP A 314 12.83 -12.97 1.61
C TRP A 314 13.57 -14.05 2.43
N THR A 315 13.74 -15.27 1.90
CA THR A 315 14.34 -16.39 2.66
C THR A 315 15.79 -16.14 3.11
N LYS A 316 16.49 -15.22 2.44
CA LYS A 316 17.88 -14.81 2.76
C LYS A 316 17.96 -13.52 3.59
N THR A 317 16.82 -12.91 3.91
CA THR A 317 16.79 -11.66 4.69
C THR A 317 16.84 -11.98 6.17
N THR A 318 17.78 -11.35 6.90
CA THR A 318 17.81 -11.43 8.36
C THR A 318 16.67 -10.56 8.92
N PRO A 319 15.74 -11.13 9.72
CA PRO A 319 14.72 -10.33 10.37
C PRO A 319 15.35 -9.49 11.51
N PHE A 320 14.99 -8.21 11.60
CA PHE A 320 15.64 -7.25 12.52
C PHE A 320 14.83 -6.95 13.79
N ASN A 321 13.66 -7.55 13.97
CA ASN A 321 12.80 -7.32 15.14
C ASN A 321 12.00 -8.57 15.57
N SER A 322 12.40 -9.75 15.06
CA SER A 322 11.79 -11.03 15.38
C SER A 322 12.72 -12.19 15.06
N ASP A 323 12.60 -13.30 15.79
CA ASP A 323 13.32 -14.53 15.46
C ASP A 323 12.61 -15.40 14.42
N SER A 324 11.42 -14.96 13.95
CA SER A 324 10.65 -15.67 12.93
C SER A 324 11.40 -15.68 11.60
N PRO A 325 11.57 -16.86 10.96
CA PRO A 325 12.13 -16.92 9.61
C PRO A 325 11.18 -16.23 8.61
N LEU A 326 11.77 -15.72 7.53
CA LEU A 326 11.01 -15.14 6.42
C LEU A 326 10.91 -16.16 5.28
N ALA A 327 9.79 -16.08 4.55
CA ALA A 327 9.46 -16.93 3.43
C ALA A 327 9.44 -16.14 2.12
N LYS A 328 9.42 -16.87 1.01
CA LYS A 328 9.18 -16.27 -0.31
C LYS A 328 7.76 -15.71 -0.37
N MET A 329 7.67 -14.45 -0.76
CA MET A 329 6.41 -13.76 -1.02
C MET A 329 5.97 -14.03 -2.45
N GLU A 330 4.72 -14.39 -2.63
CA GLU A 330 4.10 -14.63 -3.94
C GLU A 330 2.74 -13.94 -4.00
N SER A 331 2.35 -13.45 -5.17
CA SER A 331 1.00 -12.91 -5.37
C SER A 331 0.49 -13.23 -6.76
N ILE A 332 -0.74 -13.74 -6.83
CA ILE A 332 -1.47 -13.95 -8.08
C ILE A 332 -2.67 -13.01 -8.07
N ARG A 333 -2.86 -12.27 -9.16
CA ARG A 333 -3.93 -11.27 -9.30
C ARG A 333 -4.63 -11.44 -10.63
N ILE A 334 -5.95 -11.33 -10.62
CA ILE A 334 -6.80 -11.36 -11.82
C ILE A 334 -7.76 -10.18 -11.74
N GLY A 335 -8.00 -9.51 -12.86
CA GLY A 335 -8.87 -8.33 -12.90
C GLY A 335 -9.56 -8.13 -14.24
N ILE A 336 -10.66 -7.39 -14.20
CA ILE A 336 -11.45 -7.03 -15.36
C ILE A 336 -11.85 -5.56 -15.28
N GLU A 337 -11.58 -4.81 -16.35
CA GLU A 337 -12.06 -3.44 -16.54
C GLU A 337 -13.06 -3.42 -17.70
N TYR A 338 -14.25 -2.86 -17.46
CA TYR A 338 -15.28 -2.72 -18.46
C TYR A 338 -15.77 -1.27 -18.56
N THR A 339 -15.78 -0.74 -19.78
CA THR A 339 -16.33 0.58 -20.10
C THR A 339 -17.28 0.45 -21.28
N PRO A 340 -18.61 0.58 -21.09
CA PRO A 340 -19.58 0.30 -22.14
C PRO A 340 -19.36 1.12 -23.42
N ASN A 341 -19.21 2.43 -23.28
CA ASN A 341 -18.90 3.36 -24.36
C ASN A 341 -18.32 4.68 -23.82
N ARG A 342 -17.00 4.85 -23.97
CA ARG A 342 -16.26 6.06 -23.56
C ARG A 342 -16.73 7.36 -24.24
N ARG A 343 -17.36 7.26 -25.42
CA ARG A 343 -17.78 8.40 -26.26
C ARG A 343 -19.28 8.70 -26.20
N ASP A 344 -20.02 8.06 -25.27
CA ASP A 344 -21.47 8.26 -25.18
C ASP A 344 -21.83 9.71 -24.78
N LEU A 345 -22.63 10.38 -25.62
CA LEU A 345 -23.06 11.76 -25.41
C LEU A 345 -24.28 11.88 -24.50
N LYS A 346 -25.08 10.82 -24.35
CA LYS A 346 -26.39 10.85 -23.67
C LYS A 346 -26.36 10.16 -22.32
N LYS A 347 -25.76 8.97 -22.24
CA LYS A 347 -25.81 8.10 -21.05
C LYS A 347 -24.52 8.20 -20.25
N TYR A 348 -24.58 8.80 -19.06
CA TYR A 348 -23.42 8.98 -18.19
C TYR A 348 -22.76 7.65 -17.79
N PHE A 349 -23.56 6.67 -17.35
CA PHE A 349 -23.08 5.36 -16.91
C PHE A 349 -22.36 4.56 -18.00
N ASN A 350 -22.61 4.86 -19.28
CA ASN A 350 -21.88 4.23 -20.37
C ASN A 350 -20.40 4.65 -20.40
N LYS A 351 -20.06 5.82 -19.83
CA LYS A 351 -18.69 6.34 -19.77
C LYS A 351 -17.92 5.90 -18.52
N VAL A 352 -18.59 5.31 -17.54
CA VAL A 352 -17.97 4.89 -16.27
C VAL A 352 -17.06 3.68 -16.51
N ASN A 353 -15.86 3.71 -15.93
CA ASN A 353 -14.95 2.56 -15.92
C ASN A 353 -15.30 1.66 -14.74
N TYR A 354 -15.89 0.49 -14.98
CA TYR A 354 -16.20 -0.50 -13.95
C TYR A 354 -15.03 -1.46 -13.81
N ARG A 355 -14.64 -1.77 -12.57
CA ARG A 355 -13.48 -2.62 -12.27
C ARG A 355 -13.84 -3.65 -11.21
N LEU A 356 -13.35 -4.86 -11.41
CA LEU A 356 -13.43 -5.97 -10.45
C LEU A 356 -12.11 -6.72 -10.49
N GLY A 357 -11.62 -7.16 -9.33
CA GLY A 357 -10.37 -7.87 -9.20
C GLY A 357 -10.36 -8.84 -8.02
N PHE A 358 -9.48 -9.82 -8.09
CA PHE A 358 -9.25 -10.86 -7.09
C PHE A 358 -7.76 -11.06 -6.94
N TYR A 359 -7.31 -11.28 -5.70
CA TYR A 359 -5.93 -11.67 -5.45
C TYR A 359 -5.79 -12.73 -4.36
N SER A 360 -4.68 -13.45 -4.44
CA SER A 360 -4.16 -14.30 -3.39
C SER A 360 -2.68 -13.99 -3.21
N ASN A 361 -2.31 -13.58 -2.00
CA ASN A 361 -0.95 -13.26 -1.62
C ASN A 361 -0.49 -14.25 -0.55
N LYS A 362 0.70 -14.83 -0.73
CA LYS A 362 1.45 -15.47 0.34
C LYS A 362 2.44 -14.45 0.88
N SER A 363 2.32 -14.11 2.16
CA SER A 363 3.20 -13.14 2.82
C SER A 363 4.60 -13.71 2.99
N ASN A 364 5.60 -12.84 3.14
CA ASN A 364 6.93 -13.24 3.59
C ASN A 364 6.95 -13.68 5.07
N LEU A 365 5.88 -13.45 5.82
CA LEU A 365 5.82 -13.73 7.26
C LEU A 365 5.47 -15.19 7.56
N VAL A 366 6.29 -15.84 8.40
CA VAL A 366 6.01 -17.14 9.03
C VAL A 366 5.82 -16.95 10.54
N VAL A 367 4.62 -17.25 11.05
CA VAL A 367 4.31 -17.19 12.48
C VAL A 367 3.92 -18.57 12.98
N ALA A 368 4.55 -19.03 14.05
CA ALA A 368 4.31 -20.36 14.62
C ALA A 368 4.35 -21.48 13.56
N GLY A 369 5.33 -21.42 12.64
CA GLY A 369 5.49 -22.39 11.56
C GLY A 369 4.52 -22.25 10.37
N ASN A 370 3.58 -21.30 10.41
CA ASN A 370 2.58 -21.09 9.35
C ASN A 370 2.87 -19.82 8.57
N GLN A 371 2.95 -19.93 7.25
CA GLN A 371 3.05 -18.78 6.37
C GLN A 371 1.69 -18.06 6.29
N ILE A 372 1.71 -16.75 6.49
CA ILE A 372 0.48 -15.96 6.52
C ILE A 372 -0.01 -15.72 5.10
N ASN A 373 -1.24 -16.14 4.81
CA ASN A 373 -1.89 -15.91 3.52
C ASN A 373 -2.87 -14.73 3.63
N ASP A 374 -3.09 -14.06 2.50
CA ASP A 374 -3.99 -12.92 2.36
C ASP A 374 -4.77 -13.05 1.05
N PHE A 375 -6.09 -12.99 1.14
CA PHE A 375 -6.99 -13.12 0.00
C PHE A 375 -7.93 -11.93 -0.02
N GLY A 376 -8.21 -11.39 -1.20
CA GLY A 376 -9.10 -10.25 -1.30
C GLY A 376 -9.82 -10.12 -2.62
N ILE A 377 -10.93 -9.39 -2.54
CA ILE A 377 -11.78 -9.01 -3.66
C ILE A 377 -11.79 -7.49 -3.70
N THR A 378 -11.57 -6.93 -4.89
CA THR A 378 -11.54 -5.49 -5.11
C THR A 378 -12.56 -5.11 -6.16
N PHE A 379 -13.25 -4.00 -6.00
CA PHE A 379 -14.12 -3.47 -7.02
C PHE A 379 -14.09 -1.95 -7.00
N GLY A 380 -14.40 -1.32 -8.12
CA GLY A 380 -14.31 0.13 -8.19
C GLY A 380 -14.89 0.73 -9.46
N ALA A 381 -14.94 2.05 -9.45
CA ALA A 381 -15.47 2.85 -10.53
C ALA A 381 -14.58 4.06 -10.82
N GLY A 382 -14.29 4.30 -12.10
CA GLY A 382 -13.74 5.55 -12.61
C GLY A 382 -14.88 6.42 -13.12
N LEU A 383 -15.19 7.49 -12.41
CA LEU A 383 -16.25 8.44 -12.70
C LEU A 383 -15.69 9.59 -13.54
N PRO A 384 -15.97 9.65 -14.85
CA PRO A 384 -15.52 10.75 -15.69
C PRO A 384 -16.21 12.05 -15.29
N LEU A 385 -15.45 13.13 -15.24
CA LEU A 385 -15.96 14.49 -15.05
C LEU A 385 -15.95 15.23 -16.40
N LYS A 386 -15.06 16.23 -16.55
CA LYS A 386 -14.88 16.99 -17.79
C LYS A 386 -13.60 16.55 -18.48
N GLY A 387 -13.68 16.28 -19.78
CA GLY A 387 -12.53 15.80 -20.56
C GLY A 387 -12.09 14.40 -20.09
N LYS A 388 -10.78 14.23 -19.87
CA LYS A 388 -10.18 12.98 -19.37
C LYS A 388 -10.00 12.96 -17.83
N THR A 389 -10.41 14.02 -17.12
CA THR A 389 -10.38 14.09 -15.65
C THR A 389 -11.37 13.12 -15.03
N LYS A 390 -10.95 12.43 -13.96
CA LYS A 390 -11.73 11.36 -13.31
C LYS A 390 -11.65 11.44 -11.79
N VAL A 391 -12.73 11.03 -11.14
CA VAL A 391 -12.71 10.60 -9.74
C VAL A 391 -12.69 9.08 -9.76
N ASN A 392 -11.79 8.44 -9.02
CA ASN A 392 -11.74 6.99 -8.94
C ASN A 392 -12.05 6.53 -7.52
N LEU A 393 -12.91 5.53 -7.45
CA LEU A 393 -13.28 4.85 -6.22
C LEU A 393 -12.81 3.41 -6.32
N SER A 394 -12.20 2.92 -5.25
CA SER A 394 -11.82 1.52 -5.08
C SER A 394 -12.24 1.06 -3.69
N PHE A 395 -12.86 -0.11 -3.66
CA PHE A 395 -13.23 -0.82 -2.46
C PHE A 395 -12.52 -2.16 -2.47
N GLU A 396 -12.05 -2.59 -1.32
CA GLU A 396 -11.37 -3.85 -1.13
C GLU A 396 -11.89 -4.50 0.14
N ILE A 397 -12.13 -5.81 0.08
CA ILE A 397 -12.51 -6.63 1.21
C ILE A 397 -11.59 -7.85 1.18
N GLY A 398 -10.93 -8.12 2.30
CA GLY A 398 -9.93 -9.17 2.38
C GLY A 398 -9.90 -9.90 3.72
N TRP A 399 -9.20 -11.02 3.69
CA TRP A 399 -9.01 -11.94 4.81
C TRP A 399 -7.54 -12.33 4.87
N ARG A 400 -6.90 -12.04 6.00
CA ARG A 400 -5.49 -12.32 6.25
C ARG A 400 -5.33 -13.20 7.48
N GLY A 401 -4.41 -14.16 7.40
CA GLY A 401 -4.09 -15.05 8.50
C GLY A 401 -5.13 -16.15 8.73
N THR A 402 -4.96 -16.86 9.84
CA THR A 402 -5.76 -18.04 10.21
C THR A 402 -5.99 -18.07 11.71
N ASN A 403 -7.01 -18.79 12.16
CA ASN A 403 -7.20 -19.11 13.58
C ASN A 403 -6.50 -20.41 13.98
N GLU A 404 -5.96 -21.17 13.01
CA GLU A 404 -5.18 -22.38 13.27
C GLU A 404 -3.94 -22.03 14.11
N ASN A 405 -3.56 -22.94 15.00
CA ASN A 405 -2.44 -22.75 15.93
C ASN A 405 -2.55 -21.46 16.77
N TYR A 406 -3.78 -21.06 17.14
CA TYR A 406 -4.08 -19.88 17.94
C TYR A 406 -3.60 -18.55 17.32
N LEU A 407 -3.44 -18.53 15.99
CA LEU A 407 -3.10 -17.32 15.25
C LEU A 407 -4.31 -16.38 15.13
N ILE A 408 -4.05 -15.14 14.73
CA ILE A 408 -5.08 -14.09 14.61
C ILE A 408 -5.61 -14.04 13.19
N LYS A 409 -6.91 -14.28 12.98
CA LYS A 409 -7.55 -14.02 11.69
C LYS A 409 -7.98 -12.55 11.61
N GLU A 410 -7.48 -11.85 10.60
CA GLU A 410 -7.84 -10.47 10.27
C GLU A 410 -8.82 -10.45 9.08
N ASN A 411 -9.97 -9.78 9.26
CA ASN A 411 -10.89 -9.44 8.18
C ASN A 411 -10.83 -7.92 8.01
N TYR A 412 -10.59 -7.43 6.81
CA TYR A 412 -10.43 -6.00 6.59
C TYR A 412 -11.21 -5.50 5.38
N GLY A 413 -11.52 -4.21 5.42
CA GLY A 413 -12.13 -3.46 4.33
C GLY A 413 -11.36 -2.15 4.12
N ALA A 414 -11.11 -1.81 2.86
CA ALA A 414 -10.41 -0.60 2.47
C ALA A 414 -11.24 0.19 1.46
N LEU A 415 -11.28 1.51 1.63
CA LEU A 415 -11.87 2.46 0.70
C LEU A 415 -10.79 3.46 0.28
N ASN A 416 -10.59 3.56 -1.03
CA ASN A 416 -9.64 4.47 -1.64
C ASN A 416 -10.37 5.39 -2.63
N LEU A 417 -10.14 6.70 -2.45
CA LEU A 417 -10.68 7.76 -3.29
C LEU A 417 -9.52 8.54 -3.89
N SER A 418 -9.50 8.70 -5.21
CA SER A 418 -8.55 9.56 -5.90
C SER A 418 -9.16 10.48 -6.93
N PHE A 419 -8.42 11.54 -7.20
CA PHE A 419 -8.74 12.58 -8.16
C PHE A 419 -7.61 12.64 -9.19
N THR A 420 -7.90 12.14 -10.39
CA THR A 420 -7.01 12.25 -11.54
C THR A 420 -7.38 13.52 -12.30
N PHE A 421 -6.61 14.58 -12.12
CA PHE A 421 -6.69 15.79 -12.93
C PHE A 421 -5.90 15.60 -14.23
N TYR A 422 -6.59 15.76 -15.36
CA TYR A 422 -5.99 15.70 -16.68
C TYR A 422 -6.17 17.06 -17.37
N ASP A 423 -5.07 17.76 -17.60
CA ASP A 423 -5.08 19.00 -18.38
C ASP A 423 -4.55 18.79 -19.80
N TYR A 424 -5.25 19.37 -20.75
CA TYR A 424 -4.88 19.40 -22.16
C TYR A 424 -5.56 20.62 -22.83
N PRO A 425 -4.82 21.46 -23.57
CA PRO A 425 -3.36 21.45 -23.74
C PRO A 425 -2.63 22.27 -22.65
N TRP A 426 -1.78 21.64 -21.83
CA TRP A 426 -1.04 22.34 -20.75
C TRP A 426 0.10 23.21 -21.30
N PHE A 427 0.83 22.71 -22.30
CA PHE A 427 2.04 23.36 -22.84
C PHE A 427 1.75 24.37 -23.97
N PHE A 428 0.48 24.70 -24.21
CA PHE A 428 0.11 25.66 -25.25
C PHE A 428 -0.17 27.04 -24.65
N LYS A 429 0.68 28.02 -24.96
CA LYS A 429 0.45 29.42 -24.59
C LYS A 429 -0.70 29.98 -25.44
N ARG A 430 -1.86 30.16 -24.83
CA ARG A 430 -3.01 30.80 -25.49
C ARG A 430 -2.61 32.23 -25.88
N LYS A 431 -2.62 32.53 -27.17
CA LYS A 431 -2.57 33.92 -27.65
C LYS A 431 -3.99 34.47 -27.52
N TYR A 432 -4.15 35.50 -26.72
CA TYR A 432 -5.36 36.32 -26.76
C TYR A 432 -5.20 37.29 -27.92
N ASN A 433 -6.16 37.30 -28.85
CA ASN A 433 -6.27 38.35 -29.88
C ASN A 433 -7.13 39.49 -29.34
#